data_AF-A0A537XM62-F1
#
_entry.id   AF-A0A537XM62-F1
#
_cell.length_a   1.000
_cell.length_b   1.000
_cell.length_c   1.000
_cell.angle_alpha   90.00
_cell.angle_beta   90.00
_cell.angle_gamma   90.00
#
_symmetry.space_group_name_H-M   'P 1'
#
loop_
_entity.id
_entity.type
_entity.pdbx_description
1 polymer ?
#
loop_
_entity_poly.entity_id
_entity_poly.type
_entity_poly.pdbx_seq_one_letter_code
_entity_poly.pdbx_strand_id
1 'polypeptide(L)' 'NNNVVFGSVNANRRHYEQAAEALARADRGWLDRLVTRWMPLAAWMEALERRDGDVKTVVEIGRI' A
#
# COMPACT_ATOMS: atom_id res chain seq x y z
N ASN A 1 -29.75 2.03 25.22
CA ASN A 1 -28.41 1.42 25.34
C ASN A 1 -28.20 0.47 24.15
N ASN A 2 -28.10 1.01 22.93
CA ASN A 2 -28.01 0.20 21.71
C ASN A 2 -26.67 0.48 21.03
N ASN A 3 -25.66 -0.32 21.40
CA ASN A 3 -24.32 -0.23 20.83
C ASN A 3 -24.08 -1.46 19.95
N VAL A 4 -23.37 -1.26 18.83
CA VAL A 4 -22.95 -2.33 17.91
C VAL A 4 -21.45 -2.26 17.72
N VAL A 5 -20.80 -3.44 17.68
CA VAL A 5 -19.40 -3.63 17.34
C VAL A 5 -19.30 -4.64 16.20
N PHE A 6 -18.52 -4.34 15.17
CA PHE A 6 -18.22 -5.27 14.08
C PHE A 6 -16.72 -5.38 13.86
N GLY A 7 -16.25 -6.59 13.58
CA GLY A 7 -14.89 -6.87 13.13
C GLY A 7 -14.85 -7.05 11.62
N SER A 8 -13.80 -6.56 10.98
CA SER A 8 -13.55 -6.78 9.55
C SER A 8 -12.13 -7.29 9.36
N VAL A 9 -11.98 -8.33 8.55
CA VAL A 9 -10.69 -8.90 8.17
C VAL A 9 -10.79 -9.42 6.73
N ASN A 10 -9.68 -9.30 6.00
CA ASN A 10 -9.56 -9.67 4.59
C ASN A 10 -10.40 -8.80 3.64
N ALA A 11 -10.25 -9.04 2.33
CA ALA A 11 -10.92 -8.35 1.26
C ALA A 11 -11.10 -9.29 0.05
N ASN A 12 -12.30 -9.30 -0.53
CA ASN A 12 -12.58 -9.91 -1.83
C ASN A 12 -12.34 -8.96 -3.02
N ARG A 13 -12.35 -9.52 -4.24
CA ARG A 13 -12.14 -8.82 -5.52
C ARG A 13 -12.82 -7.44 -5.63
N ARG A 14 -14.10 -7.33 -5.28
CA ARG A 14 -14.84 -6.06 -5.34
C ARG A 14 -14.17 -4.94 -4.54
N HIS A 15 -13.54 -5.26 -3.40
CA HIS A 15 -12.83 -4.26 -2.61
C HIS A 15 -11.54 -3.79 -3.30
N TYR A 16 -10.86 -4.65 -4.06
CA TYR A 16 -9.71 -4.26 -4.87
C TYR A 16 -10.12 -3.36 -6.05
N GLU A 17 -11.24 -3.66 -6.70
CA GLU A 17 -11.82 -2.80 -7.74
C GLU A 17 -12.17 -1.40 -7.18
N GLN A 18 -12.81 -1.36 -6.01
CA GLN A 18 -13.09 -0.12 -5.29
C GLN A 18 -11.82 0.65 -4.89
N ALA A 19 -10.77 -0.06 -4.47
CA ALA A 19 -9.49 0.55 -4.12
C ALA A 19 -8.83 1.19 -5.36
N ALA A 20 -8.85 0.52 -6.51
CA ALA A 20 -8.32 1.08 -7.76
C ALA A 20 -9.05 2.38 -8.16
N GLU A 21 -10.38 2.37 -8.10
CA GLU A 21 -11.19 3.55 -8.36
C GLU A 21 -10.91 4.70 -7.38
N ALA A 22 -10.75 4.39 -6.09
CA ALA A 22 -10.45 5.38 -5.07
C ALA A 22 -9.06 5.99 -5.27
N LEU A 23 -8.04 5.16 -5.54
CA LEU A 23 -6.68 5.61 -5.81
C LEU A 23 -6.61 6.46 -7.08
N ALA A 24 -7.36 6.12 -8.14
CA ALA A 24 -7.41 6.91 -9.37
C ALA A 24 -7.95 8.34 -9.16
N ARG A 25 -8.75 8.57 -8.11
CA ARG A 25 -9.32 9.88 -7.75
C ARG A 25 -8.52 10.63 -6.68
N ALA A 26 -7.51 9.99 -6.07
CA ALA A 26 -6.74 10.61 -5.00
C ALA A 26 -5.81 11.71 -5.53
N ASP A 27 -5.41 12.62 -4.64
CA ASP A 27 -4.44 13.66 -4.97
C ASP A 27 -3.09 13.05 -5.37
N ARG A 28 -2.56 13.49 -6.51
CA ARG A 28 -1.32 12.93 -7.06
C ARG A 28 -0.10 13.27 -6.20
N GLY A 29 -0.01 14.50 -5.68
CA GLY A 29 1.11 14.90 -4.83
C GLY A 29 1.15 14.14 -3.50
N TRP A 30 -0.01 13.74 -2.99
CA TRP A 30 -0.14 12.84 -1.86
C TRP A 30 0.24 11.39 -2.23
N LEU A 31 -0.25 10.87 -3.36
CA LEU A 31 0.07 9.51 -3.83
C LEU A 31 1.56 9.30 -4.08
N ASP A 32 2.25 10.31 -4.62
CA ASP A 32 3.69 10.26 -4.90
C ASP A 32 4.54 10.09 -3.63
N ARG A 33 3.95 10.33 -2.44
CA ARG A 33 4.60 10.14 -1.14
C ARG A 33 4.26 8.81 -0.48
N LEU A 34 3.31 8.06 -1.02
CA LEU A 34 2.84 6.81 -0.42
C LEU A 34 3.91 5.71 -0.49
N VAL A 35 4.61 5.61 -1.62
CA VAL A 35 5.76 4.71 -1.77
C VAL A 35 7.01 5.44 -1.31
N THR A 36 7.48 5.10 -0.11
CA THR A 36 8.60 5.79 0.53
C THR A 36 9.95 5.28 0.08
N ARG A 37 10.02 4.05 -0.46
CA ARG A 37 11.28 3.41 -0.83
C ARG A 37 11.13 2.36 -1.92
N TRP A 38 11.99 2.47 -2.94
CA TRP A 38 12.13 1.52 -4.05
C TRP A 38 13.47 0.82 -3.95
N MET A 39 13.53 -0.47 -4.25
CA MET A 39 14.79 -1.21 -4.30
C MET A 39 14.78 -2.29 -5.37
N PRO A 40 15.95 -2.59 -5.96
CA PRO A 40 16.07 -3.70 -6.89
C PRO A 40 15.87 -5.04 -6.16
N LEU A 41 15.46 -6.07 -6.90
CA LEU A 41 15.33 -7.43 -6.39
C LEU A 41 16.59 -7.93 -5.64
N ALA A 42 17.79 -7.53 -6.06
CA ALA A 42 19.04 -7.90 -5.38
C ALA A 42 19.13 -7.40 -3.93
N ALA A 43 18.40 -6.34 -3.58
CA ALA A 43 18.37 -5.72 -2.25
C ALA A 43 17.02 -5.93 -1.53
N TRP A 44 16.21 -6.91 -1.93
CA TRP A 44 14.84 -7.08 -1.44
C TRP A 44 14.71 -7.19 0.09
N MET A 45 15.73 -7.72 0.77
CA MET A 45 15.72 -7.86 2.24
C MET A 45 15.66 -6.49 2.94
N GLU A 46 16.24 -5.46 2.34
CA GLU A 46 16.15 -4.10 2.87
C GLU A 46 14.68 -3.61 2.93
N ALA A 47 13.79 -4.13 2.07
CA ALA A 47 12.37 -3.74 2.04
C ALA A 47 11.63 -4.10 3.33
N LEU A 48 12.14 -5.12 4.02
CA LEU A 48 11.58 -5.67 5.24
C LEU A 48 12.15 -5.02 6.50
N GLU A 49 13.25 -4.28 6.38
CA GLU A 49 13.78 -3.48 7.47
C GLU A 49 12.85 -2.31 7.75
N ARG A 50 12.37 -2.21 8.99
CA ARG A 50 11.56 -1.08 9.44
C ARG A 50 12.44 0.14 9.64
N ARG A 51 12.12 1.24 8.95
CA ARG A 51 12.78 2.54 9.09
C ARG A 51 11.73 3.60 9.45
N ASP A 52 12.14 4.62 10.19
CA ASP A 52 11.23 5.69 10.59
C ASP A 52 10.75 6.45 9.36
N GLY A 53 9.43 6.72 9.32
CA GLY A 53 8.78 7.41 8.20
C GLY A 53 8.40 6.52 7.01
N ASP A 54 8.74 5.23 7.01
CA ASP A 54 8.29 4.32 5.95
C ASP A 54 6.78 4.09 5.99
N VAL A 55 6.14 4.10 4.81
CA VAL A 55 4.73 3.76 4.63
C VAL A 55 4.59 2.52 3.75
N LYS A 56 5.12 2.58 2.52
CA LYS A 56 5.13 1.45 1.58
C LYS A 56 6.49 1.34 0.90
N THR A 57 7.12 0.18 1.03
CA THR A 57 8.32 -0.19 0.28
C THR A 57 7.93 -1.04 -0.94
N VAL A 58 8.69 -0.91 -2.03
CA VAL A 58 8.51 -1.67 -3.28
C VAL A 58 9.82 -2.31 -3.70
N VAL A 59 9.75 -3.59 -4.07
CA VAL A 59 10.83 -4.32 -4.72
C VAL A 59 10.53 -4.37 -6.22
N GLU A 60 11.41 -3.79 -7.02
CA GLU A 60 11.29 -3.79 -8.48
C GLU A 60 11.77 -5.14 -9.04
N ILE A 61 10.88 -5.81 -9.78
CA ILE A 61 11.15 -7.11 -10.43
C ILE A 61 10.99 -6.92 -11.94
N GLY A 62 12.13 -6.86 -12.63
CA GLY A 62 12.17 -6.54 -14.06
C GLY A 62 11.87 -5.06 -14.33
N ARG A 63 12.21 -4.60 -15.54
CA ARG A 63 11.83 -3.27 -16.04
C ARG A 63 10.84 -3.48 -17.19
N ILE A 64 9.72 -2.78 -17.17
CA ILE A 64 8.74 -2.75 -18.27
C ILE A 64 9.26 -1.81 -19.36
#